data_AF-A0A2I0ASW3-F1
#
_entry.id   AF-A0A2I0ASW3-F1
#
_cell.length_a   1.000
_cell.length_b   1.000
_cell.length_c   1.000
_cell.angle_alpha   90.00
_cell.angle_beta   90.00
_cell.angle_gamma   90.00
#
_symmetry.space_group_name_H-M   'P 1'
#
loop_
_entity.id
_entity.type
_entity.pdbx_description
1 polymer ?
#
loop_
_entity_poly.entity_id
_entity_poly.type
_entity_poly.pdbx_seq_one_letter_code
_entity_poly.pdbx_strand_id
1 'polypeptide(L)'
;MVAEPPLPPTISAQLKHLLVHSSLPFRVEQIWSGCKNSRFADRFTLVIPFCLDYVKWDIAYNALFPSAAPDIVFSPNDEEFCPFLPIIDGEGEVIVVARLKKSVLWDWNSKDPSRLLKLVEEMRDWKGQYQRKCVGQIDDARLKFEINTILSR
;
A
#
# COMPACT_ATOMS: atom_id res chain seq x y z
N MET A 1 21.15 9.78 22.89
CA MET A 1 20.11 9.50 21.89
C MET A 1 20.13 8.00 21.67
N VAL A 2 19.06 7.28 22.03
CA VAL A 2 18.98 5.84 21.78
C VAL A 2 18.82 5.69 20.27
N ALA A 3 19.78 5.03 19.62
CA ALA A 3 19.67 4.75 18.19
C ALA A 3 18.43 3.89 17.95
N GLU A 4 17.63 4.23 16.94
CA GLU A 4 16.48 3.42 16.57
C GLU A 4 16.95 1.99 16.23
N PRO A 5 16.22 0.96 16.68
CA PRO A 5 16.63 -0.41 16.46
C PRO A 5 16.63 -0.70 14.95
N PRO A 6 17.60 -1.47 14.43
CA PRO A 6 17.67 -1.77 13.01
C PRO A 6 16.46 -2.61 12.56
N LEU A 7 16.15 -2.58 11.27
CA LEU A 7 15.20 -3.54 10.68
C LEU A 7 15.83 -4.94 10.59
N PRO A 8 15.06 -6.03 10.76
CA PRO A 8 15.51 -7.38 10.49
C PRO A 8 16.01 -7.52 9.04
N PRO A 9 17.00 -8.39 8.76
CA PRO A 9 17.61 -8.50 7.44
C PRO A 9 16.60 -8.70 6.30
N THR A 10 15.59 -9.54 6.51
CA THR A 10 14.53 -9.81 5.53
C THR A 10 13.71 -8.56 5.18
N ILE A 11 13.28 -7.82 6.20
CA ILE A 11 12.49 -6.59 6.04
C ILE A 11 13.35 -5.50 5.42
N SER A 12 14.61 -5.37 5.87
CA SER A 12 15.57 -4.42 5.30
C SER A 12 15.85 -4.69 3.83
N ALA A 13 15.97 -5.96 3.42
CA ALA A 13 16.18 -6.34 2.03
C ALA A 13 14.98 -5.96 1.14
N GLN A 14 13.75 -6.21 1.62
CA GLN A 14 12.53 -5.82 0.92
C GLN A 14 12.39 -4.30 0.79
N LEU A 15 12.65 -3.54 1.86
CA LEU A 15 12.60 -2.08 1.84
C LEU A 15 13.65 -1.49 0.91
N LYS A 16 14.90 -1.97 0.98
CA LYS A 16 15.97 -1.54 0.06
C LYS A 16 15.63 -1.84 -1.39
N HIS A 17 15.08 -3.02 -1.67
CA HIS A 17 14.67 -3.37 -3.02
C HIS A 17 13.61 -2.41 -3.55
N LEU A 18 12.58 -2.08 -2.75
CA LEU A 18 11.56 -1.10 -3.09
C LEU A 18 12.17 0.27 -3.44
N LEU A 19 13.07 0.77 -2.59
CA LEU A 19 13.68 2.10 -2.78
C LEU A 19 14.62 2.18 -3.99
N VAL A 20 15.28 1.08 -4.34
CA VAL A 20 16.28 1.05 -5.43
C VAL A 20 15.65 0.72 -6.79
N HIS A 21 14.66 -0.17 -6.83
CA HIS A 21 14.14 -0.74 -8.09
C HIS A 21 12.80 -0.15 -8.52
N SER A 22 12.18 0.71 -7.70
CA SER A 22 10.98 1.38 -8.13
C SER A 22 11.25 2.43 -9.21
N SER A 23 10.33 2.55 -10.16
CA SER A 23 10.26 3.67 -11.10
C SER A 23 9.80 4.98 -10.46
N LEU A 24 9.21 4.92 -9.25
CA LEU A 24 8.71 6.08 -8.52
C LEU A 24 9.65 6.45 -7.36
N PRO A 25 9.76 7.75 -7.02
CA PRO A 25 10.62 8.22 -5.95
C PRO A 25 10.01 7.98 -4.55
N PHE A 26 9.85 6.71 -4.17
CA PHE A 26 9.45 6.34 -2.80
C PHE A 26 10.46 6.82 -1.76
N ARG A 27 9.98 7.19 -0.57
CA ARG A 27 10.85 7.61 0.55
C ARG A 27 10.35 7.02 1.86
N VAL A 28 11.26 6.87 2.81
CA VAL A 28 10.93 6.48 4.19
C VAL A 28 11.00 7.72 5.06
N GLU A 29 9.92 8.03 5.76
CA GLU A 29 9.87 9.18 6.67
C GLU A 29 10.40 8.84 8.05
N GLN A 30 10.01 7.69 8.60
CA GLN A 30 10.39 7.24 9.93
C GLN A 30 10.39 5.70 10.01
N ILE A 31 11.18 5.14 10.91
CA ILE A 31 11.27 3.72 11.22
C ILE A 31 11.13 3.56 12.74
N TRP A 32 10.27 2.67 13.21
CA TRP A 32 10.10 2.46 14.65
C TRP A 32 9.79 1.00 14.98
N SER A 33 9.88 0.69 16.28
CA SER A 33 9.48 -0.62 16.77
C SER A 33 8.06 -0.60 17.31
N GLY A 34 7.27 -1.61 16.94
CA GLY A 34 5.97 -1.88 17.56
C GLY A 34 6.06 -2.42 19.00
N CYS A 35 7.26 -2.79 19.46
CA CYS A 35 7.47 -3.34 20.80
C CYS A 35 8.54 -2.55 21.57
N LYS A 36 8.20 -2.11 22.80
CA LYS A 36 9.05 -1.27 23.64
C LYS A 36 10.45 -1.84 23.94
N ASN A 37 10.58 -3.18 23.91
CA ASN A 37 11.81 -3.90 24.22
C ASN A 37 12.35 -4.71 23.03
N SER A 38 11.95 -4.37 21.81
CA SER A 38 12.41 -5.11 20.64
C SER A 38 13.87 -4.79 20.32
N ARG A 39 14.63 -5.82 19.92
CA ARG A 39 15.96 -5.65 19.31
C ARG A 39 15.88 -5.05 17.90
N PHE A 40 14.69 -5.08 17.29
CA PHE A 40 14.47 -4.73 15.91
C PHE A 40 13.27 -3.78 15.75
N ALA A 41 13.39 -2.83 14.82
CA ALA A 41 12.24 -2.13 14.28
C ALA A 41 11.46 -3.04 13.33
N ASP A 42 10.16 -2.83 13.21
CA ASP A 42 9.30 -3.59 12.29
C ASP A 42 8.26 -2.72 11.59
N ARG A 43 8.28 -1.41 11.85
CA ARG A 43 7.32 -0.47 11.30
C ARG A 43 8.06 0.68 10.64
N PHE A 44 7.50 1.17 9.55
CA PHE A 44 8.00 2.37 8.88
C PHE A 44 6.91 3.08 8.10
N THR A 45 7.04 4.40 7.97
CA THR A 45 6.12 5.23 7.20
C THR A 45 6.70 5.40 5.81
N LEU A 46 6.00 4.87 4.82
CA LEU A 46 6.34 4.99 3.42
C LEU A 46 5.63 6.20 2.81
N VAL A 47 6.41 7.10 2.25
CA VAL A 47 5.94 8.26 1.49
C VAL A 47 5.88 7.87 0.03
N ILE A 48 4.68 7.84 -0.52
CA ILE A 48 4.35 7.26 -1.81
C ILE A 48 3.90 8.37 -2.76
N PRO A 49 4.60 8.60 -3.88
CA PRO A 49 4.15 9.53 -4.91
C PRO A 49 2.78 9.10 -5.45
N PHE A 50 1.81 10.00 -5.43
CA PHE A 50 0.46 9.73 -5.89
C PHE A 50 -0.16 10.98 -6.54
N CYS A 51 -0.37 10.94 -7.85
CA CYS A 51 -0.80 12.09 -8.65
C CYS A 51 0.13 13.30 -8.45
N LEU A 52 -0.39 14.44 -7.99
CA LEU A 52 0.36 15.67 -7.76
C LEU A 52 0.78 15.84 -6.29
N ASP A 53 0.62 14.80 -5.47
CA ASP A 53 0.90 14.84 -4.03
C ASP A 53 1.55 13.52 -3.57
N TYR A 54 1.68 13.34 -2.27
CA TYR A 54 2.20 12.16 -1.62
C TYR A 54 1.18 11.60 -0.62
N VAL A 55 1.07 10.28 -0.59
CA VAL A 55 0.30 9.56 0.42
C VAL A 55 1.27 8.89 1.39
N LYS A 56 0.92 8.87 2.66
CA LYS A 56 1.72 8.25 3.72
C LYS A 56 1.02 6.99 4.19
N TRP A 57 1.69 5.86 4.07
CA TRP A 57 1.20 4.58 4.59
C TRP A 57 2.18 4.02 5.60
N ASP A 58 1.67 3.56 6.73
CA ASP A 58 2.51 2.85 7.68
C ASP A 58 2.50 1.37 7.35
N ILE A 59 3.68 0.84 7.07
CA ILE A 59 3.88 -0.58 6.80
C ILE A 59 4.31 -1.23 8.12
N ALA A 60 3.53 -2.20 8.56
CA ALA A 60 3.72 -2.85 9.84
C ALA A 60 4.02 -4.34 9.66
N TYR A 61 5.30 -4.69 9.78
CA TYR A 61 5.73 -6.06 9.96
C TYR A 61 5.63 -6.47 11.43
N ASN A 62 5.91 -7.75 11.67
CA ASN A 62 6.14 -8.28 13.00
C ASN A 62 7.58 -8.77 13.11
N ALA A 63 8.43 -8.09 13.91
CA ALA A 63 9.83 -8.47 14.09
C ALA A 63 10.03 -9.90 14.61
N LEU A 64 9.07 -10.43 15.39
CA LEU A 64 9.13 -11.79 15.94
C LEU A 64 8.75 -12.86 14.90
N PHE A 65 7.97 -12.46 13.89
CA PHE A 65 7.50 -13.32 12.81
C PHE A 65 7.78 -12.65 11.44
N PRO A 66 9.05 -12.44 11.06
CA PRO A 66 9.42 -11.69 9.86
C PRO A 66 9.02 -12.39 8.55
N SER A 67 8.55 -13.65 8.63
CA SER A 67 8.02 -14.38 7.49
C SER A 67 6.55 -14.05 7.18
N ALA A 68 5.81 -13.49 8.14
CA ALA A 68 4.43 -13.07 7.94
C ALA A 68 4.37 -11.88 6.97
N ALA A 69 3.22 -11.73 6.31
CA ALA A 69 2.95 -10.55 5.49
C ALA A 69 2.83 -9.30 6.38
N PRO A 70 3.22 -8.12 5.88
CA PRO A 70 2.99 -6.87 6.60
C PRO A 70 1.53 -6.45 6.54
N ASP A 71 1.09 -5.73 7.57
CA ASP A 71 -0.13 -4.94 7.52
C ASP A 71 0.17 -3.55 6.95
N ILE A 72 -0.85 -2.92 6.36
CA ILE A 72 -0.76 -1.55 5.84
C ILE A 72 -1.82 -0.71 6.55
N VAL A 73 -1.38 0.38 7.17
CA VAL A 73 -2.26 1.39 7.75
C VAL A 73 -2.29 2.58 6.81
N PHE A 74 -3.47 2.87 6.27
CA PHE A 74 -3.68 4.01 5.38
C PHE A 74 -3.80 5.32 6.17
N SER A 75 -3.59 6.44 5.48
CA SER A 75 -3.72 7.77 6.06
C SER A 75 -5.15 8.01 6.58
N PRO A 76 -5.36 8.83 7.63
CA PRO A 76 -6.70 9.21 8.10
C PRO A 76 -7.59 9.83 7.02
N ASN A 77 -7.00 10.41 5.97
CA ASN A 77 -7.75 10.95 4.83
C ASN A 77 -8.32 9.86 3.89
N ASP A 78 -7.96 8.59 4.12
CA ASP A 78 -8.32 7.44 3.30
C ASP A 78 -9.14 6.40 4.09
N GLU A 79 -9.86 6.79 5.16
CA GLU A 79 -10.62 5.85 6.01
C GLU A 79 -11.64 5.00 5.22
N GLU A 80 -12.21 5.55 4.15
CA GLU A 80 -13.16 4.85 3.27
C GLU A 80 -12.47 3.92 2.25
N PHE A 81 -11.14 4.01 2.09
CA PHE A 81 -10.39 3.15 1.20
C PHE A 81 -10.14 1.79 1.87
N CYS A 82 -11.08 0.88 1.63
CA CYS A 82 -11.03 -0.47 2.15
C CYS A 82 -10.82 -1.50 1.02
N PRO A 83 -9.57 -1.76 0.58
CA PRO A 83 -9.28 -2.59 -0.58
C PRO A 83 -9.75 -4.05 -0.46
N PHE A 84 -9.99 -4.52 0.77
CA PHE A 84 -10.36 -5.90 1.08
C PHE A 84 -11.82 -6.07 1.55
N LEU A 85 -12.64 -5.01 1.58
CA LEU A 85 -14.05 -5.14 1.98
C LEU A 85 -14.92 -5.67 0.84
N PRO A 86 -15.84 -6.63 1.10
CA PRO A 86 -16.66 -7.28 0.08
C PRO A 86 -17.49 -6.26 -0.69
N ILE A 87 -17.18 -6.12 -1.99
CA ILE A 87 -18.06 -5.49 -2.96
C ILE A 87 -18.79 -6.62 -3.65
N ILE A 88 -20.12 -6.63 -3.53
CA ILE A 88 -21.00 -7.51 -4.29
C ILE A 88 -21.10 -6.87 -5.69
N ASP A 89 -20.72 -7.58 -6.75
CA ASP A 89 -21.03 -7.11 -8.10
C ASP A 89 -22.52 -7.27 -8.39
N GLY A 90 -23.00 -6.67 -9.49
CA GLY A 90 -24.39 -6.84 -9.93
C GLY A 90 -24.75 -8.29 -10.31
N GLU A 91 -23.79 -9.22 -10.30
CA GLU A 91 -23.92 -10.61 -10.72
C GLU A 91 -23.90 -11.60 -9.52
N GLY A 92 -23.71 -11.10 -8.30
CA GLY A 92 -23.74 -11.89 -7.05
C GLY A 92 -22.42 -12.58 -6.69
N GLU A 93 -21.33 -12.33 -7.43
CA GLU A 93 -19.99 -12.80 -7.10
C GLU A 93 -19.32 -11.84 -6.10
N VAL A 94 -18.65 -12.40 -5.09
CA VAL A 94 -17.93 -11.61 -4.09
C VAL A 94 -16.57 -11.22 -4.68
N ILE A 95 -16.51 -10.04 -5.30
CA ILE A 95 -15.33 -9.48 -5.97
C ILE A 95 -14.05 -9.58 -5.12
N VAL A 96 -14.19 -9.54 -3.79
CA VAL A 96 -13.06 -9.61 -2.85
C VAL A 96 -12.34 -10.95 -2.84
N VAL A 97 -13.05 -12.08 -2.96
CA VAL A 97 -12.39 -13.39 -2.96
C VAL A 97 -11.51 -13.51 -4.21
N ALA A 98 -11.97 -12.97 -5.33
CA ALA A 98 -11.19 -12.91 -6.57
C ALA A 98 -10.01 -11.93 -6.48
N ARG A 99 -10.18 -10.74 -5.87
CA ARG A 99 -9.07 -9.79 -5.63
C ARG A 99 -8.02 -10.36 -4.68
N LEU A 100 -8.44 -10.94 -3.55
CA LEU A 100 -7.53 -11.48 -2.55
C LEU A 100 -6.71 -12.64 -3.12
N LYS A 101 -7.34 -13.57 -3.87
CA LYS A 101 -6.64 -14.67 -4.56
C LYS A 101 -5.62 -14.20 -5.61
N LYS A 102 -5.79 -12.99 -6.15
CA LYS A 102 -4.85 -12.36 -7.09
C LYS A 102 -3.82 -11.47 -6.39
N SER A 103 -4.03 -11.17 -5.11
CA SER A 103 -3.16 -10.27 -4.36
C SER A 103 -1.84 -10.92 -4.02
N VAL A 104 -0.79 -10.09 -4.00
CA VAL A 104 0.56 -10.46 -3.57
C VAL A 104 0.59 -10.97 -2.12
N LEU A 105 -0.44 -10.64 -1.33
CA LEU A 105 -0.60 -11.13 0.05
C LEU A 105 -0.99 -12.60 0.14
N TRP A 106 -1.66 -13.17 -0.87
CA TRP A 106 -2.16 -14.55 -0.82
C TRP A 106 -1.03 -15.59 -0.83
N ASP A 107 0.01 -15.36 -1.61
CA ASP A 107 1.19 -16.22 -1.73
C ASP A 107 2.46 -15.55 -1.17
N TRP A 108 2.30 -14.77 -0.09
CA TRP A 108 3.38 -13.93 0.45
C TRP A 108 4.67 -14.72 0.69
N ASN A 109 5.74 -14.32 -0.01
CA ASN A 109 7.07 -14.91 0.13
C ASN A 109 8.07 -13.90 0.71
N SER A 110 8.23 -13.92 2.03
CA SER A 110 9.19 -13.04 2.73
C SER A 110 10.64 -13.12 2.23
N LYS A 111 11.05 -14.23 1.60
CA LYS A 111 12.42 -14.38 1.06
C LYS A 111 12.63 -13.66 -0.28
N ASP A 112 11.55 -13.32 -0.98
CA ASP A 112 11.62 -12.56 -2.22
C ASP A 112 11.68 -11.06 -1.89
N PRO A 113 12.81 -10.37 -2.19
CA PRO A 113 12.99 -8.96 -1.86
C PRO A 113 12.03 -8.05 -2.66
N SER A 114 11.48 -8.51 -3.79
CA SER A 114 10.57 -7.72 -4.62
C SER A 114 9.14 -7.63 -4.07
N ARG A 115 8.77 -8.47 -3.09
CA ARG A 115 7.38 -8.62 -2.64
C ARG A 115 6.77 -7.35 -2.08
N LEU A 116 7.53 -6.58 -1.30
CA LEU A 116 7.05 -5.31 -0.76
C LEU A 116 6.78 -4.28 -1.88
N LEU A 117 7.65 -4.21 -2.89
CA LEU A 117 7.44 -3.32 -4.04
C LEU A 117 6.15 -3.67 -4.78
N LYS A 118 5.97 -4.95 -5.12
CA LYS A 118 4.75 -5.44 -5.79
C LYS A 118 3.49 -5.16 -4.97
N LEU A 119 3.55 -5.35 -3.65
CA LEU A 119 2.45 -5.05 -2.74
C LEU A 119 2.09 -3.56 -2.78
N VAL A 120 3.08 -2.67 -2.67
CA VAL A 120 2.85 -1.22 -2.67
C VAL A 120 2.32 -0.75 -4.02
N GLU A 121 2.82 -1.29 -5.13
CA GLU A 121 2.32 -1.02 -6.48
C GLU A 121 0.86 -1.47 -6.65
N GLU A 122 0.53 -2.70 -6.22
CA GLU A 122 -0.84 -3.22 -6.25
C GLU A 122 -1.80 -2.32 -5.47
N MET A 123 -1.43 -1.94 -4.24
CA MET A 123 -2.24 -1.06 -3.41
C MET A 123 -2.40 0.33 -4.03
N ARG A 124 -1.36 0.85 -4.68
CA ARG A 124 -1.40 2.14 -5.39
C ARG A 124 -2.39 2.08 -6.54
N ASP A 125 -2.39 1.00 -7.30
CA ASP A 125 -3.32 0.81 -8.41
C ASP A 125 -4.77 0.69 -7.92
N TRP A 126 -5.00 0.00 -6.81
CA TRP A 126 -6.32 -0.07 -6.16
C TRP A 126 -6.78 1.29 -5.64
N LYS A 127 -5.89 2.09 -5.05
CA LYS A 127 -6.20 3.46 -4.65
C LYS A 127 -6.56 4.33 -5.85
N GLY A 128 -5.86 4.17 -6.98
CA GLY A 128 -6.20 4.83 -8.24
C GLY A 128 -7.60 4.48 -8.75
N GLN A 129 -7.99 3.21 -8.68
CA GLN A 129 -9.35 2.77 -9.03
C GLN A 129 -10.40 3.36 -8.08
N TYR A 130 -10.13 3.34 -6.77
CA TYR A 130 -11.01 3.91 -5.76
C TYR A 130 -11.24 5.40 -6.01
N GLN A 131 -10.19 6.19 -6.23
CA GLN A 131 -10.32 7.61 -6.51
C GLN A 131 -11.10 7.89 -7.80
N ARG A 132 -10.91 7.09 -8.87
CA ARG A 132 -11.74 7.20 -10.08
C ARG A 132 -13.23 6.98 -9.78
N LYS A 133 -13.55 6.01 -8.93
CA LYS A 133 -14.93 5.75 -8.49
C LYS A 133 -15.49 6.94 -7.70
N CYS A 134 -14.74 7.49 -6.74
CA CYS A 134 -15.15 8.66 -5.96
C CYS A 134 -15.43 9.86 -6.88
N VAL A 135 -14.53 10.13 -7.83
CA VAL A 135 -14.71 11.21 -8.80
C VAL A 135 -15.95 11.01 -9.67
N GLY A 136 -16.27 9.77 -10.06
CA GLY A 136 -17.50 9.47 -10.79
C GLY A 136 -18.79 9.73 -10.00
N GLN A 137 -18.73 9.78 -8.66
CA GLN A 137 -19.86 10.10 -7.79
C GLN A 137 -20.03 11.60 -7.56
N ILE A 138 -19.03 12.42 -7.88
CA ILE A 138 -19.11 13.87 -7.77
C ILE A 138 -20.04 14.40 -8.87
N ASP A 139 -21.13 15.06 -8.46
CA ASP A 139 -22.07 15.67 -9.41
C ASP A 139 -21.60 17.06 -9.85
N ASP A 140 -20.49 17.09 -10.58
CA ASP A 140 -19.95 18.29 -11.22
C ASP A 140 -19.90 18.10 -12.74
N ALA A 141 -20.69 18.91 -13.47
CA ALA A 141 -20.82 18.80 -14.92
C ALA A 141 -19.51 19.12 -15.67
N ARG A 142 -18.69 20.02 -15.13
CA ARG A 142 -17.42 20.41 -15.75
C ARG A 142 -16.38 19.31 -15.57
N LEU A 143 -16.26 18.77 -14.36
CA LEU A 143 -15.37 17.65 -14.04
C LEU A 143 -15.71 16.43 -14.89
N LYS A 144 -17.00 16.09 -15.02
CA LYS A 144 -17.47 14.99 -15.87
C LYS A 144 -17.09 15.21 -17.34
N PHE A 145 -17.27 16.42 -17.87
CA PHE A 145 -16.88 16.76 -19.24
C PHE A 145 -15.37 16.60 -19.47
N GLU A 146 -14.55 17.14 -18.57
CA GLU A 146 -13.09 17.10 -18.69
C GLU A 146 -12.56 15.66 -18.65
N ILE A 147 -13.03 14.84 -17.70
CA ILE A 147 -12.59 13.45 -17.55
C ILE A 147 -13.00 12.58 -18.74
N ASN A 148 -14.24 12.70 -19.21
CA ASN A 148 -14.72 11.93 -20.36
C ASN A 148 -13.95 12.29 -21.65
N THR A 149 -13.50 13.54 -21.77
CA THR A 149 -12.66 14.00 -22.89
C THR A 149 -11.24 13.43 -22.83
N ILE A 150 -10.67 13.27 -21.63
CA ILE A 150 -9.33 12.69 -21.46
C ILE A 150 -9.35 11.17 -21.71
N LEU A 151 -10.37 10.47 -21.21
CA LEU A 151 -10.48 9.01 -21.30
C LEU A 151 -10.87 8.49 -22.69
N SER A 152 -11.31 9.37 -23.60
CA SER A 152 -11.68 9.02 -24.97
C SER A 152 -10.50 9.06 -25.96
N ARG A 153 -9.28 9.29 -25.47
CA ARG A 153 -8.03 9.29 -26.24
C ARG A 153 -7.15 8.11 -25.85
#